data_AF-A0A133ULQ2-F1
#
_entry.id   AF-A0A133ULQ2-F1
#
_cell.length_a   1.000
_cell.length_b   1.000
_cell.length_c   1.000
_cell.angle_alpha   90.00
_cell.angle_beta   90.00
_cell.angle_gamma   90.00
#
_symmetry.space_group_name_H-M   'P 1'
#
loop_
_entity.id
_entity.type
_entity.pdbx_description
1 polymer ?
#
loop_
_entity_poly.entity_id
_entity_poly.type
_entity_poly.pdbx_seq_one_letter_code
_entity_poly.pdbx_strand_id
1 'polypeptide(L)' 'NGMGHWFPYVVEPDVDPTNNQAERDLREPIVIRKIIGTLRNEKGTRIFERVMTMIATWKRQGLHPKDEMLRIVRS' A
#
# COMPACT_ATOMS: atom_id res chain seq x y z
N ASN A 1 -22.66 -7.85 -15.35
CA ASN A 1 -22.92 -8.52 -14.05
C ASN A 1 -21.61 -8.59 -13.26
N GLY A 2 -21.39 -7.68 -12.32
CA GLY A 2 -20.09 -7.45 -11.65
C GLY A 2 -19.65 -8.49 -10.61
N MET A 3 -20.28 -9.67 -10.56
CA MET A 3 -20.01 -10.67 -9.52
C MET A 3 -18.54 -11.08 -9.45
N GLY A 4 -17.84 -11.22 -10.59
CA GLY A 4 -16.42 -11.56 -10.61
C GLY A 4 -15.47 -10.50 -10.05
N HIS A 5 -15.90 -9.23 -9.98
CA HIS A 5 -15.11 -8.13 -9.40
C HIS A 5 -15.48 -7.82 -7.95
N TRP A 6 -16.71 -8.12 -7.54
CA TRP A 6 -17.17 -7.88 -6.17
C TRP A 6 -16.83 -9.03 -5.22
N PHE A 7 -16.75 -10.26 -5.73
CA PHE A 7 -16.42 -11.45 -4.94
C PHE A 7 -15.37 -12.32 -5.63
N PRO A 8 -14.13 -11.82 -5.81
CA PRO A 8 -13.08 -12.59 -6.46
C PRO A 8 -12.82 -13.94 -5.78
N TYR A 9 -13.01 -14.04 -4.46
CA TYR A 9 -12.87 -15.31 -3.72
C TYR A 9 -13.83 -16.43 -4.19
N VAL A 10 -14.95 -16.09 -4.84
CA VAL A 10 -15.92 -17.08 -5.35
C VAL A 10 -15.37 -17.77 -6.61
N VAL A 11 -14.53 -17.07 -7.37
CA VAL A 11 -13.92 -17.55 -8.62
C VAL A 11 -12.49 -18.02 -8.40
N GLU A 12 -11.81 -17.43 -7.41
CA GLU A 12 -10.37 -17.57 -7.19
C GLU A 12 -10.13 -17.94 -5.71
N PRO A 13 -10.06 -19.25 -5.39
CA PRO A 13 -10.07 -19.74 -4.01
C PRO A 13 -8.83 -19.33 -3.19
N ASP A 14 -7.76 -18.88 -3.85
CA ASP A 14 -6.55 -18.36 -3.21
C ASP A 14 -6.72 -16.92 -2.70
N VAL A 15 -7.81 -16.23 -3.07
CA VAL A 15 -8.13 -14.89 -2.58
C VAL A 15 -8.89 -15.00 -1.27
N ASP A 16 -8.35 -14.38 -0.22
CA ASP A 16 -9.00 -14.32 1.09
C ASP A 16 -10.42 -13.70 0.97
N PRO A 17 -11.46 -14.31 1.56
CA PRO A 17 -12.82 -13.79 1.49
C PRO A 17 -13.00 -12.48 2.26
N THR A 18 -11.98 -12.03 3.01
CA THR A 18 -12.00 -10.84 3.85
C THR A 18 -11.03 -9.77 3.36
N ASN A 19 -11.43 -8.51 3.54
CA ASN A 19 -10.60 -7.34 3.22
C ASN A 19 -9.49 -7.07 4.26
N ASN A 20 -9.27 -8.00 5.20
CA ASN A 20 -8.42 -7.78 6.38
C ASN A 20 -6.97 -7.44 6.02
N GLN A 21 -6.44 -8.03 4.95
CA GLN A 21 -5.08 -7.75 4.49
C GLN A 21 -4.96 -6.32 3.94
N ALA A 22 -5.89 -5.92 3.08
CA ALA A 22 -5.88 -4.58 2.51
C ALA A 22 -6.11 -3.50 3.58
N GLU A 23 -6.99 -3.73 4.55
CA GLU A 23 -7.16 -2.80 5.68
C GLU A 23 -5.89 -2.67 6.52
N ARG A 24 -5.19 -3.79 6.80
CA ARG A 24 -3.90 -3.76 7.49
C ARG A 24 -2.86 -2.96 6.72
N ASP A 25 -2.78 -3.15 5.41
CA ASP A 25 -1.85 -2.43 4.53
C ASP A 25 -2.15 -0.92 4.51
N LEU A 26 -3.42 -0.52 4.64
CA LEU A 26 -3.85 0.89 4.64
C LEU A 26 -3.70 1.60 6.00
N ARG A 27 -3.65 0.87 7.13
CA ARG A 27 -3.58 1.47 8.48
C ARG A 27 -2.37 2.38 8.67
N GLU A 28 -1.19 1.92 8.28
CA GLU A 28 0.06 2.67 8.42
C GLU A 28 0.03 3.99 7.62
N PRO A 29 -0.30 4.00 6.30
CA PRO A 29 -0.49 5.25 5.54
C PRO A 29 -1.51 6.22 6.18
N ILE A 30 -2.63 5.72 6.70
CA ILE A 30 -3.66 6.55 7.33
C ILE A 30 -3.13 7.24 8.59
N VAL A 31 -2.40 6.51 9.44
CA VAL A 31 -1.78 7.08 10.65
C VAL A 31 -0.76 8.16 10.27
N ILE A 32 0.11 7.89 9.30
CA ILE A 32 1.10 8.86 8.83
C ILE A 32 0.39 10.12 8.31
N ARG A 33 -0.63 9.97 7.46
CA ARG A 33 -1.40 11.09 6.91
C ARG A 33 -2.02 11.97 8.01
N LYS A 34 -2.52 11.35 9.08
CA LYS A 34 -3.07 12.07 10.25
C LYS A 34 -1.99 12.87 10.96
N ILE A 35 -0.80 12.28 11.18
CA ILE A 35 0.33 12.94 11.84
C ILE A 35 0.83 14.14 11.03
N ILE A 36 0.97 14.01 9.71
CA ILE A 36 1.50 15.08 8.85
C ILE A 36 0.48 16.18 8.50
N GLY A 37 -0.75 16.10 9.03
CA GLY A 37 -1.78 17.13 8.80
C GLY A 37 -2.34 17.15 7.38
N THR A 38 -2.57 15.96 6.81
CA THR A 38 -3.09 15.66 5.45
C THR A 38 -2.23 16.12 4.28
N LEU A 39 -2.48 15.52 3.11
CA LEU A 39 -1.96 15.93 1.81
C LEU A 39 -2.77 17.13 1.33
N ARG A 40 -2.08 18.23 0.95
CA ARG A 40 -2.71 19.52 0.62
C ARG A 40 -2.69 19.86 -0.88
N ASN A 41 -2.06 19.03 -1.71
CA ASN A 41 -2.03 19.17 -3.16
C ASN A 41 -1.78 17.81 -3.84
N GLU A 42 -2.12 17.73 -5.13
CA GLU A 42 -1.99 16.50 -5.92
C GLU A 42 -0.55 15.99 -6.02
N LYS A 43 0.42 16.91 -6.13
CA LYS A 43 1.85 16.54 -6.18
C LYS A 43 2.27 15.78 -4.91
N GLY A 44 1.88 16.30 -3.74
CA GLY A 44 2.13 15.67 -2.44
C GLY A 44 1.45 14.33 -2.32
N THR A 45 0.20 14.21 -2.80
CA THR A 45 -0.53 12.95 -2.86
C THR A 45 0.21 11.91 -3.69
N ARG A 46 0.61 12.24 -4.92
CA ARG A 46 1.33 11.31 -5.80
C ARG A 46 2.68 10.88 -5.24
N ILE A 47 3.40 11.78 -4.56
CA ILE A 47 4.67 11.45 -3.91
C ILE A 47 4.43 10.46 -2.76
N PHE A 48 3.46 10.77 -1.90
CA PHE A 48 3.11 9.92 -0.76
C PHE A 48 2.66 8.53 -1.21
N GLU A 49 1.77 8.44 -2.19
CA GLU A 49 1.31 7.18 -2.79
C GLU A 49 2.48 6.33 -3.31
N ARG A 50 3.41 6.94 -4.05
CA ARG A 50 4.59 6.24 -4.56
C ARG A 50 5.47 5.71 -3.44
N VAL A 51 5.79 6.55 -2.45
CA VAL A 51 6.63 6.14 -1.30
C VAL A 51 5.97 4.99 -0.54
N MET A 52 4.67 5.08 -0.23
CA MET A 52 3.96 4.01 0.48
C MET A 52 3.87 2.73 -0.35
N THR A 53 3.69 2.84 -1.66
CA THR A 53 3.68 1.67 -2.57
C THR A 53 5.02 0.95 -2.60
N MET A 54 6.14 1.69 -2.68
CA MET A 54 7.48 1.12 -2.62
C MET A 54 7.72 0.39 -1.29
N ILE A 55 7.40 1.05 -0.16
CA ILE A 55 7.55 0.47 1.17
C ILE A 55 6.73 -0.81 1.31
N ALA A 56 5.46 -0.80 0.89
CA ALA A 56 4.59 -1.96 0.94
C ALA A 56 5.12 -3.11 0.08
N THR A 57 5.64 -2.80 -1.10
CA THR A 57 6.24 -3.79 -2.02
C THR A 57 7.46 -4.45 -1.40
N TRP A 58 8.38 -3.66 -0.82
CA TRP A 58 9.57 -4.20 -0.16
C TRP A 58 9.23 -5.06 1.06
N LYS A 59 8.28 -4.62 1.90
CA LYS A 59 7.79 -5.41 3.03
C LYS A 59 7.22 -6.76 2.55
N ARG A 60 6.44 -6.77 1.46
CA ARG A 60 5.89 -8.01 0.86
C ARG A 60 6.96 -8.94 0.30
N GLN A 61 8.09 -8.40 -0.16
CA GLN A 61 9.24 -9.18 -0.63
C GLN A 61 10.19 -9.63 0.49
N GLY A 62 9.90 -9.28 1.75
CA GLY A 62 10.80 -9.56 2.88
C GLY A 62 12.05 -8.67 2.91
N LEU A 63 12.06 -7.58 2.13
CA LEU A 63 13.15 -6.61 2.08
C LEU A 63 12.98 -5.54 3.16
N HIS A 64 14.09 -5.02 3.65
CA HIS A 64 14.08 -3.96 4.65
C HIS A 64 13.89 -2.57 3.99
N PRO A 65 12.76 -1.87 4.24
CA PRO A 65 12.41 -0.67 3.46
C PRO A 65 13.42 0.47 3.53
N LYS A 66 14.13 0.60 4.66
CA LYS A 66 15.17 1.62 4.84
C LYS A 66 16.34 1.39 3.89
N ASP A 67 16.77 0.14 3.75
CA ASP A 67 17.97 -0.21 2.98
C ASP A 67 17.68 -0.04 1.48
N GLU A 68 16.48 -0.46 1.07
CA GLU A 68 15.99 -0.28 -0.29
C GLU A 68 15.79 1.20 -0.68
N MET A 69 15.24 2.00 0.22
CA MET A 69 15.13 3.44 0.00
C MET A 69 16.50 4.10 -0.15
N LEU A 70 17.46 3.74 0.73
CA LEU A 70 18.83 4.24 0.63
C LEU A 70 19.51 3.82 -0.68
N ARG A 71 19.25 2.59 -1.15
CA ARG A 71 19.77 2.09 -2.43
C ARG A 71 19.31 2.95 -3.61
N ILE A 72 18.03 3.31 -3.65
CA ILE A 72 17.45 4.13 -4.74
C ILE A 72 17.90 5.58 -4.65
N VAL A 73 17.99 6.17 -3.45
CA VAL A 73 18.39 7.58 -3.30
C VAL A 73 19.87 7.79 -3.64
N ARG A 74 20.70 6.74 -3.52
CA ARG A 74 22.14 6.77 -3.78
C ARG A 74 22.53 6.38 -5.21
N SER A 75 21.59 5.91 -6.05
CA SER A 75 21.82 5.61 -7.46
C SER A 75 21.73 6.86 -8.32
#